data_AF-A0AAE4VID9-F1
#
_entry.id   AF-A0AAE4VID9-F1
#
_cell.length_a   1.000
_cell.length_b   1.000
_cell.length_c   1.000
_cell.angle_alpha   90.00
_cell.angle_beta   90.00
_cell.angle_gamma   90.00
#
_symmetry.space_group_name_H-M   'P 1'
#
loop_
_entity.id
_entity.type
_entity.pdbx_description
1 polymer ?
#
loop_
_entity_poly.entity_id
_entity_poly.type
_entity_poly.pdbx_seq_one_letter_code
_entity_poly.pdbx_strand_id
1 'polypeptide(L)'
;MDLMSPTDSMFLIAETREHPFHVGGLALYEPPAGADADFVRELHEEMVAQTDIQPVFRKHPATILGGIANVGWTYDNDVDMDYHLRRSALPTPGRVRDLLELTSRLHGSLLDRHRPLWEAHLIEGLADGRFAVYTKMHHSLIDGVSALKLLMRTLSEDPDDTEVRVPWSLPRRKREHQSSSVLKTVTDTVGSVAGLAPSTVKLARSALLEQQLTLPFAAPKTMFNVKIGGARRVAAQSWPLERFQRISRAAGFTVNDVVLTVCAGALRAYLLEQDALPGQPLIAMVPVSLRTEHEADAGGNMVGTVLCNLGTDLDDPAERLNTVGESMRGNKKVFSELPRVQALALSAMMIAPLGLAAVPGFVRATAPPFNLVISNVPGPRNPLYWKGARLDGNYPLSIALDGQAMNITLANNADNLDFGLVGCRRSVPHLQRMLSHLEDSLKALEVAAGA
;
A
#
# COMPACT_ATOMS: atom_id res chain seq x y z
N MET A 1 -10.23 24.81 -14.54
CA MET A 1 -9.21 24.66 -13.49
C MET A 1 -9.94 24.64 -12.17
N ASP A 2 -9.62 23.68 -11.31
CA ASP A 2 -10.30 23.49 -10.03
C ASP A 2 -9.28 23.62 -8.90
N LEU A 3 -9.71 24.12 -7.73
CA LEU A 3 -8.86 24.13 -6.54
C LEU A 3 -8.58 22.69 -6.10
N MET A 4 -7.31 22.43 -5.78
CA MET A 4 -6.87 21.15 -5.23
C MET A 4 -7.18 21.09 -3.73
N SER A 5 -7.51 19.90 -3.22
CA SER A 5 -7.66 19.74 -1.77
C SER A 5 -6.29 19.95 -1.07
N PRO A 6 -6.27 20.41 0.20
CA PRO A 6 -5.00 20.58 0.93
C PRO A 6 -4.19 19.28 1.05
N THR A 7 -4.87 18.14 1.21
CA THR A 7 -4.22 16.82 1.31
C THR A 7 -3.55 16.41 0.01
N ASP A 8 -4.23 16.62 -1.13
CA ASP A 8 -3.67 16.29 -2.45
C ASP A 8 -2.44 17.17 -2.76
N SER A 9 -2.54 18.46 -2.41
CA SER A 9 -1.45 19.43 -2.58
C SER A 9 -0.23 19.04 -1.74
N MET A 10 -0.45 18.57 -0.51
CA MET A 10 0.62 18.15 0.39
C MET A 10 1.46 17.01 -0.20
N PHE A 11 0.85 16.03 -0.88
CA PHE A 11 1.60 14.95 -1.54
C PHE A 11 2.50 15.47 -2.66
N LEU A 12 2.00 16.40 -3.49
CA LEU A 12 2.79 17.00 -4.57
C LEU A 12 3.92 17.90 -4.05
N ILE A 13 3.69 18.59 -2.93
CA ILE A 13 4.70 19.44 -2.28
C ILE A 13 5.78 18.60 -1.59
N ALA A 14 5.40 17.48 -0.97
CA ALA A 14 6.32 16.59 -0.28
C ALA A 14 7.14 15.70 -1.22
N GLU A 15 6.66 15.48 -2.45
CA GLU A 15 7.36 14.64 -3.43
C GLU A 15 8.67 15.26 -3.91
N THR A 16 9.72 14.44 -3.92
CA THR A 16 11.04 14.75 -4.47
C THR A 16 11.54 13.60 -5.34
N ARG A 17 12.69 13.77 -6.01
CA ARG A 17 13.33 12.69 -6.77
C ARG A 17 13.59 11.43 -5.94
N GLU A 18 13.89 11.59 -4.66
CA GLU A 18 14.14 10.53 -3.70
C GLU A 18 12.85 9.89 -3.16
N HIS A 19 11.76 10.65 -3.17
CA HIS A 19 10.47 10.31 -2.58
C HIS A 19 9.32 10.46 -3.59
N PRO A 20 9.24 9.62 -4.65
CA PRO A 20 8.05 9.60 -5.49
C PRO A 20 6.80 9.25 -4.66
N PHE A 21 5.73 10.04 -4.78
CA PHE A 21 4.45 9.84 -4.06
C PHE A 21 3.40 9.19 -4.96
N HIS A 22 3.78 8.13 -5.67
CA HIS A 22 2.86 7.28 -6.41
C HIS A 22 2.69 5.93 -5.74
N VAL A 23 1.48 5.38 -5.85
CA VAL A 23 1.21 3.97 -5.58
C VAL A 23 1.26 3.19 -6.89
N GLY A 24 1.50 1.89 -6.81
CA GLY A 24 1.39 1.02 -7.96
C GLY A 24 0.76 -0.33 -7.65
N GLY A 25 0.41 -1.04 -8.69
CA GLY A 25 -0.01 -2.43 -8.65
C GLY A 25 0.66 -3.20 -9.75
N LEU A 26 1.22 -4.36 -9.44
CA LEU A 26 1.70 -5.32 -10.43
C LEU A 26 0.72 -6.48 -10.46
N ALA A 27 -0.09 -6.54 -11.52
CA ALA A 27 -0.98 -7.65 -11.79
C ALA A 27 -0.33 -8.62 -12.78
N LEU A 28 -0.50 -9.91 -12.56
CA LEU A 28 0.05 -11.00 -13.37
C LEU A 28 -1.11 -11.84 -13.88
N TYR A 29 -1.12 -12.13 -15.18
CA TYR A 29 -2.22 -12.79 -15.86
C TYR A 29 -1.76 -14.02 -16.63
N GLU A 30 -2.55 -15.09 -16.52
CA GLU A 30 -2.48 -16.23 -17.42
C GLU A 30 -3.42 -15.99 -18.61
N PRO A 31 -2.92 -16.00 -19.85
CA PRO A 31 -3.78 -15.92 -21.03
C PRO A 31 -4.87 -17.00 -21.05
N PRO A 32 -6.03 -16.76 -21.69
CA PRO A 32 -7.07 -17.77 -21.85
C PRO A 32 -6.53 -18.97 -22.64
N ALA A 33 -7.13 -20.14 -22.42
CA ALA A 33 -6.76 -21.35 -23.13
C ALA A 33 -6.92 -21.15 -24.65
N GLY A 34 -5.85 -21.44 -25.41
CA GLY A 34 -5.86 -21.28 -26.87
C GLY A 34 -5.55 -19.85 -27.36
N ALA A 35 -5.20 -18.92 -26.46
CA ALA A 35 -4.64 -17.63 -26.85
C ALA A 35 -3.41 -17.81 -27.74
N ASP A 36 -3.36 -17.05 -28.84
CA ASP A 36 -2.20 -17.01 -29.71
C ASP A 36 -1.15 -16.00 -29.21
N ALA A 37 -0.06 -15.87 -29.98
CA ALA A 37 1.03 -14.96 -29.64
C ALA A 37 0.64 -13.46 -29.74
N ASP A 38 -0.47 -13.14 -30.39
CA ASP A 38 -0.94 -11.78 -30.60
C ASP A 38 -1.88 -11.29 -29.48
N PHE A 39 -2.33 -12.16 -28.58
CA PHE A 39 -3.27 -11.82 -27.50
C PHE A 39 -2.91 -10.54 -26.73
N VAL A 40 -1.64 -10.38 -26.33
CA VAL A 40 -1.18 -9.20 -25.57
C VAL A 40 -1.16 -7.94 -26.45
N ARG A 41 -0.83 -8.08 -27.74
CA ARG A 41 -0.87 -6.99 -28.72
C ARG A 41 -2.30 -6.53 -28.95
N GLU A 42 -3.24 -7.45 -29.15
CA GLU A 42 -4.66 -7.13 -29.33
C GLU A 42 -5.27 -6.50 -28.08
N LEU A 43 -4.95 -7.04 -26.89
CA LEU A 43 -5.36 -6.44 -25.62
C LEU A 43 -4.87 -4.98 -25.52
N HIS A 44 -3.63 -4.71 -25.88
CA HIS A 44 -3.09 -3.34 -25.91
C HIS A 44 -3.88 -2.43 -26.87
N GLU A 45 -4.12 -2.88 -28.10
CA GLU A 45 -4.85 -2.13 -29.11
C GLU A 45 -6.27 -1.78 -28.64
N GLU A 46 -6.97 -2.75 -28.03
CA GLU A 46 -8.29 -2.53 -27.43
C GLU A 46 -8.25 -1.57 -26.24
N MET A 47 -7.23 -1.65 -25.38
CA MET A 47 -7.07 -0.72 -24.27
C MET A 47 -6.79 0.71 -24.74
N VAL A 48 -5.97 0.91 -25.79
CA VAL A 48 -5.71 2.23 -26.38
C VAL A 48 -6.97 2.82 -27.02
N ALA A 49 -7.82 1.99 -27.63
CA ALA A 49 -9.07 2.42 -28.25
C ALA A 49 -10.10 2.99 -27.24
N GLN A 50 -9.90 2.80 -25.93
CA GLN A 50 -10.78 3.30 -24.86
C GLN A 50 -10.50 4.79 -24.56
N THR A 51 -11.06 5.68 -25.38
CA THR A 51 -10.81 7.13 -25.33
C THR A 51 -11.83 7.93 -24.52
N ASP A 52 -12.91 7.31 -24.02
CA ASP A 52 -13.85 7.95 -23.07
C ASP A 52 -13.25 7.99 -21.66
N ILE A 53 -12.30 8.91 -21.47
CA ILE A 53 -11.49 9.00 -20.25
C ILE A 53 -12.22 9.79 -19.17
N GLN A 54 -12.43 9.13 -18.03
CA GLN A 54 -13.07 9.70 -16.87
C GLN A 54 -12.29 10.92 -16.35
N PRO A 55 -12.96 11.97 -15.84
CA PRO A 55 -12.31 13.23 -15.46
C PRO A 55 -11.11 13.11 -14.53
N VAL A 56 -11.08 12.09 -13.64
CA VAL A 56 -9.95 11.86 -12.74
C VAL A 56 -8.68 11.50 -13.52
N PHE A 57 -8.77 10.71 -14.58
CA PHE A 57 -7.62 10.30 -15.40
C PHE A 57 -7.16 11.34 -16.42
N ARG A 58 -7.76 12.53 -16.39
CA ARG A 58 -7.34 13.69 -17.18
C ARG A 58 -6.63 14.75 -16.35
N LYS A 59 -6.53 14.56 -15.03
CA LYS A 59 -6.06 15.59 -14.09
C LYS A 59 -4.54 15.66 -14.02
N HIS A 60 -4.02 16.87 -14.15
CA HIS A 60 -2.63 17.18 -13.82
C HIS A 60 -2.50 18.50 -13.05
N PRO A 61 -1.42 18.69 -12.26
CA PRO A 61 -1.23 19.90 -11.47
C PRO A 61 -1.14 21.15 -12.34
N ALA A 62 -1.82 22.21 -11.91
CA ALA A 62 -1.78 23.54 -12.52
C ALA A 62 -1.02 24.53 -11.64
N THR A 63 -0.46 25.56 -12.27
CA THR A 63 0.04 26.75 -11.58
C THR A 63 -1.05 27.81 -11.57
N ILE A 64 -1.49 28.22 -10.37
CA ILE A 64 -2.51 29.26 -10.20
C ILE A 64 -1.82 30.61 -10.05
N LEU A 65 -2.37 31.65 -10.70
CA LEU A 65 -1.94 33.05 -10.59
C LEU A 65 -0.44 33.29 -10.86
N GLY A 66 0.16 32.49 -11.75
CA GLY A 66 1.52 32.71 -12.24
C GLY A 66 2.66 32.45 -11.25
N GLY A 67 2.40 31.87 -10.06
CA GLY A 67 3.45 31.68 -9.06
C GLY A 67 3.27 30.56 -8.03
N ILE A 68 2.05 30.03 -7.84
CA ILE A 68 1.81 28.96 -6.86
C ILE A 68 1.52 27.67 -7.61
N ALA A 69 2.55 26.81 -7.74
CA ALA A 69 2.42 25.48 -8.31
C ALA A 69 1.75 24.51 -7.32
N ASN A 70 1.15 23.43 -7.82
CA ASN A 70 0.59 22.32 -7.03
C ASN A 70 -0.61 22.68 -6.12
N VAL A 71 -1.36 23.75 -6.42
CA VAL A 71 -2.57 24.15 -5.66
C VAL A 71 -3.86 24.08 -6.49
N GLY A 72 -3.74 23.77 -7.78
CA GLY A 72 -4.87 23.62 -8.69
C GLY A 72 -4.76 22.36 -9.53
N TRP A 73 -5.90 21.87 -9.98
CA TRP A 73 -6.03 20.89 -11.05
C TRP A 73 -6.35 21.58 -12.37
N THR A 74 -5.72 21.13 -13.44
CA THR A 74 -6.18 21.32 -14.80
C THR A 74 -6.48 19.96 -15.43
N TYR A 75 -7.14 19.96 -16.58
CA TYR A 75 -7.60 18.76 -17.25
C TYR A 75 -7.13 18.77 -18.69
N ASP A 76 -6.61 17.65 -19.14
CA ASP A 76 -6.36 17.41 -20.55
C ASP A 76 -7.67 17.05 -21.24
N ASN A 77 -7.91 17.69 -22.39
CA ASN A 77 -9.03 17.33 -23.26
C ASN A 77 -8.67 16.13 -24.12
N ASP A 78 -7.43 16.08 -24.58
CA ASP A 78 -6.88 15.02 -25.43
C ASP A 78 -5.72 14.36 -24.68
N VAL A 79 -6.00 13.23 -24.03
CA VAL A 79 -4.98 12.45 -23.31
C VAL A 79 -4.19 11.61 -24.32
N ASP A 80 -2.88 11.79 -24.31
CA ASP A 80 -1.92 11.03 -25.12
C ASP A 80 -1.80 9.59 -24.61
N MET A 81 -2.61 8.69 -25.17
CA MET A 81 -2.69 7.29 -24.71
C MET A 81 -1.38 6.53 -24.89
N ASP A 82 -0.57 6.84 -25.91
CA ASP A 82 0.73 6.18 -26.12
C ASP A 82 1.76 6.57 -25.05
N TYR A 83 1.60 7.74 -24.43
CA TYR A 83 2.38 8.13 -23.27
C TYR A 83 1.97 7.34 -22.02
N HIS A 84 0.67 7.22 -21.76
CA HIS A 84 0.12 6.66 -20.51
C HIS A 84 0.03 5.14 -20.51
N LEU A 85 -0.28 4.50 -21.64
CA LEU A 85 -0.32 3.05 -21.79
C LEU A 85 0.82 2.60 -22.71
N ARG A 86 1.76 1.84 -22.15
CA ARG A 86 2.95 1.40 -22.87
C ARG A 86 3.03 -0.12 -22.92
N ARG A 87 3.25 -0.67 -24.11
CA ARG A 87 3.72 -2.05 -24.24
C ARG A 87 5.22 -2.14 -23.95
N SER A 88 5.63 -3.15 -23.18
CA SER A 88 7.02 -3.42 -22.81
C SER A 88 7.28 -4.91 -22.90
N ALA A 89 8.53 -5.32 -23.12
CA ALA A 89 8.91 -6.73 -23.13
C ALA A 89 10.07 -6.99 -22.16
N LEU A 90 10.10 -8.17 -21.57
CA LEU A 90 11.20 -8.60 -20.70
C LEU A 90 12.42 -9.05 -21.51
N PRO A 91 13.64 -8.79 -21.01
CA PRO A 91 14.83 -9.38 -21.60
C PRO A 91 14.85 -10.91 -21.37
N THR A 92 15.48 -11.66 -22.27
CA THR A 92 15.78 -13.08 -22.07
C THR A 92 16.56 -13.27 -20.74
N PRO A 93 16.19 -14.25 -19.90
CA PRO A 93 15.27 -15.37 -20.16
C PRO A 93 13.81 -15.14 -19.73
N GLY A 94 13.36 -13.92 -19.40
CA GLY A 94 11.94 -13.67 -19.12
C GLY A 94 11.45 -14.28 -17.80
N ARG A 95 12.26 -14.29 -16.75
CA ARG A 95 11.84 -14.82 -15.44
C ARG A 95 11.02 -13.77 -14.68
N VAL A 96 10.30 -14.22 -13.66
CA VAL A 96 9.69 -13.31 -12.65
C VAL A 96 10.73 -12.35 -12.05
N ARG A 97 11.98 -12.78 -11.89
CA ARG A 97 13.08 -11.88 -11.47
C ARG A 97 13.28 -10.70 -12.43
N ASP A 98 13.22 -10.95 -13.72
CA ASP A 98 13.43 -9.94 -14.77
C ASP A 98 12.24 -8.96 -14.80
N LEU A 99 11.02 -9.46 -14.55
CA LEU A 99 9.81 -8.64 -14.31
C LEU A 99 9.98 -7.72 -13.10
N LEU A 100 10.34 -8.26 -11.94
CA LEU A 100 10.50 -7.47 -10.71
C LEU A 100 11.63 -6.44 -10.82
N GLU A 101 12.66 -6.70 -11.63
CA GLU A 101 13.70 -5.72 -11.94
C GLU A 101 13.17 -4.58 -12.84
N LEU A 102 12.39 -4.90 -13.87
CA LEU A 102 11.71 -3.87 -14.67
C LEU A 102 10.78 -3.03 -13.78
N THR A 103 9.90 -3.66 -13.00
CA THR A 103 8.99 -3.00 -12.07
C THR A 103 9.73 -2.12 -11.05
N SER A 104 10.88 -2.58 -10.53
CA SER A 104 11.73 -1.78 -9.65
C SER A 104 12.19 -0.46 -10.28
N ARG A 105 12.52 -0.46 -11.58
CA ARG A 105 12.92 0.74 -12.32
C ARG A 105 11.72 1.65 -12.55
N LEU A 106 10.61 1.09 -13.03
CA LEU A 106 9.38 1.83 -13.30
C LEU A 106 8.84 2.49 -12.02
N HIS A 107 8.87 1.79 -10.90
CA HIS A 107 8.39 2.31 -9.62
C HIS A 107 9.33 3.37 -9.00
N GLY A 108 10.58 3.48 -9.46
CA GLY A 108 11.54 4.50 -9.00
C GLY A 108 11.55 5.79 -9.81
N SER A 109 10.80 5.87 -10.93
CA SER A 109 10.67 7.08 -11.75
C SER A 109 9.47 7.91 -11.32
N LEU A 110 9.66 9.24 -11.27
CA LEU A 110 8.58 10.20 -11.05
C LEU A 110 7.60 10.18 -12.24
N LEU A 111 6.34 10.49 -11.96
CA LEU A 111 5.36 10.82 -12.99
C LEU A 111 5.61 12.24 -13.51
N ASP A 112 5.38 12.46 -14.80
CA ASP A 112 5.44 13.80 -15.39
C ASP A 112 4.23 14.63 -14.95
N ARG A 113 4.49 15.76 -14.28
CA ARG A 113 3.43 16.65 -13.76
C ARG A 113 2.81 17.54 -14.84
N HIS A 114 3.34 17.54 -16.06
CA HIS A 114 2.73 18.19 -17.21
C HIS A 114 1.66 17.35 -17.89
N ARG A 115 1.40 16.14 -17.38
CA ARG A 115 0.46 15.16 -17.93
C ARG A 115 -0.38 14.55 -16.81
N PRO A 116 -1.51 13.89 -17.14
CA PRO A 116 -2.31 13.20 -16.16
C PRO A 116 -1.48 12.23 -15.30
N LEU A 117 -1.67 12.26 -13.99
CA LEU A 117 -0.73 11.62 -13.06
C LEU A 117 -0.94 10.09 -12.91
N TRP A 118 -0.84 9.35 -14.01
CA TRP A 118 -0.92 7.90 -14.04
C TRP A 118 -0.16 7.30 -15.24
N GLU A 119 0.28 6.05 -15.12
CA GLU A 119 0.92 5.26 -16.17
C GLU A 119 0.48 3.80 -16.04
N ALA A 120 0.38 3.08 -17.14
CA ALA A 120 0.16 1.64 -17.21
C ALA A 120 1.15 1.02 -18.20
N HIS A 121 1.74 -0.11 -17.81
CA HIS A 121 2.68 -0.87 -18.62
C HIS A 121 2.15 -2.28 -18.80
N LEU A 122 1.82 -2.64 -20.03
CA LEU A 122 1.53 -4.02 -20.42
C LEU A 122 2.84 -4.71 -20.79
N ILE A 123 3.23 -5.71 -20.02
CA ILE A 123 4.56 -6.33 -20.03
C ILE A 123 4.45 -7.78 -20.51
N GLU A 124 5.07 -8.07 -21.66
CA GLU A 124 5.13 -9.38 -22.29
C GLU A 124 6.50 -10.06 -22.13
N GLY A 125 6.60 -11.33 -22.55
CA GLY A 125 7.86 -12.06 -22.61
C GLY A 125 8.25 -12.80 -21.33
N LEU A 126 7.29 -13.16 -20.47
CA LEU A 126 7.56 -14.13 -19.40
C LEU A 126 7.71 -15.53 -19.99
N ALA A 127 8.69 -16.29 -19.49
CA ALA A 127 9.02 -17.63 -19.98
C ALA A 127 7.92 -18.67 -19.78
N ASP A 128 7.02 -18.43 -18.83
CA ASP A 128 5.88 -19.31 -18.52
C ASP A 128 4.60 -18.95 -19.28
N GLY A 129 4.69 -18.02 -20.24
CA GLY A 129 3.57 -17.61 -21.09
C GLY A 129 2.62 -16.59 -20.45
N ARG A 130 2.84 -16.21 -19.19
CA ARG A 130 2.07 -15.14 -18.55
C ARG A 130 2.42 -13.77 -19.13
N PHE A 131 1.57 -12.77 -18.86
CA PHE A 131 1.88 -11.37 -19.07
C PHE A 131 1.54 -10.58 -17.80
N ALA A 132 2.10 -9.38 -17.67
CA ALA A 132 1.88 -8.55 -16.50
C ALA A 132 1.36 -7.16 -16.86
N VAL A 133 0.61 -6.54 -15.96
CA VAL A 133 0.25 -5.13 -16.03
C VAL A 133 0.76 -4.42 -14.79
N TYR A 134 1.72 -3.52 -14.98
CA TYR A 134 2.15 -2.60 -13.94
C TYR A 134 1.41 -1.27 -14.10
N THR A 135 0.60 -0.91 -13.12
CA THR A 135 -0.09 0.39 -13.07
C THR A 135 0.53 1.26 -11.99
N LYS A 136 0.68 2.56 -12.27
CA LYS A 136 1.21 3.59 -11.38
C LYS A 136 0.24 4.77 -11.37
N MET A 137 -0.11 5.27 -10.18
CA MET A 137 -0.99 6.43 -10.04
C MET A 137 -0.47 7.32 -8.90
N HIS A 138 -0.44 8.64 -9.09
CA HIS A 138 0.01 9.54 -8.03
C HIS A 138 -1.00 9.58 -6.88
N HIS A 139 -0.50 9.63 -5.65
CA HIS A 139 -1.32 9.52 -4.44
C HIS A 139 -2.23 10.75 -4.20
N SER A 140 -1.92 11.88 -4.84
CA SER A 140 -2.81 13.06 -4.88
C SER A 140 -4.03 12.87 -5.79
N LEU A 141 -4.02 11.84 -6.66
CA LEU A 141 -5.12 11.55 -7.56
C LEU A 141 -6.07 10.51 -6.96
N ILE A 142 -5.48 9.46 -6.40
CA ILE A 142 -6.18 8.31 -5.84
C ILE A 142 -5.31 7.65 -4.77
N ASP A 143 -5.89 7.29 -3.65
CA ASP A 143 -5.19 6.52 -2.61
C ASP A 143 -5.04 5.04 -3.02
N GLY A 144 -4.12 4.33 -2.36
CA GLY A 144 -3.81 2.93 -2.71
C GLY A 144 -5.01 1.96 -2.62
N VAL A 145 -5.91 2.12 -1.64
CA VAL A 145 -7.08 1.24 -1.50
C VAL A 145 -8.10 1.52 -2.59
N SER A 146 -8.36 2.80 -2.87
CA SER A 146 -9.24 3.19 -3.98
C SER A 146 -8.66 2.78 -5.33
N ALA A 147 -7.35 2.86 -5.52
CA ALA A 147 -6.66 2.43 -6.74
C ALA A 147 -6.83 0.92 -6.96
N LEU A 148 -6.58 0.11 -5.93
CA LEU A 148 -6.77 -1.34 -6.04
C LEU A 148 -8.23 -1.70 -6.32
N LYS A 149 -9.18 -1.11 -5.60
CA LYS A 149 -10.61 -1.32 -5.86
C LYS A 149 -11.04 -0.91 -7.27
N LEU A 150 -10.43 0.13 -7.82
CA LEU A 150 -10.69 0.56 -9.19
C LEU A 150 -10.14 -0.45 -10.20
N LEU A 151 -8.90 -0.93 -10.01
CA LEU A 151 -8.31 -1.96 -10.85
C LEU A 151 -9.13 -3.25 -10.79
N MET A 152 -9.59 -3.69 -9.62
CA MET A 152 -10.44 -4.87 -9.51
C MET A 152 -11.77 -4.75 -10.27
N ARG A 153 -12.30 -3.53 -10.44
CA ARG A 153 -13.54 -3.30 -11.20
C ARG A 153 -13.37 -3.43 -12.72
N THR A 154 -12.14 -3.52 -13.22
CA THR A 154 -11.89 -3.79 -14.64
C THR A 154 -11.98 -5.27 -14.95
N LEU A 155 -12.10 -6.10 -13.93
CA LEU A 155 -12.08 -7.55 -14.03
C LEU A 155 -13.49 -8.12 -13.85
N SER A 156 -13.67 -9.38 -14.28
CA SER A 156 -14.90 -10.15 -14.18
C SER A 156 -14.69 -11.44 -13.41
N GLU A 157 -15.75 -11.96 -12.77
CA GLU A 157 -15.74 -13.32 -12.22
C GLU A 157 -16.06 -14.38 -13.29
N ASP A 158 -16.53 -13.96 -14.47
CA ASP A 158 -16.84 -14.82 -15.60
C ASP A 158 -15.57 -15.05 -16.46
N PRO A 159 -15.07 -16.30 -16.55
CA PRO A 159 -13.90 -16.61 -17.38
C PRO A 159 -14.15 -16.45 -18.88
N ASP A 160 -15.40 -16.44 -19.32
CA ASP A 160 -15.77 -16.31 -20.73
C ASP A 160 -16.03 -14.83 -21.12
N ASP A 161 -15.87 -13.89 -20.17
CA ASP A 161 -16.02 -12.47 -20.43
C ASP A 161 -14.88 -11.93 -21.31
N THR A 162 -15.23 -11.56 -22.54
CA THR A 162 -14.31 -11.01 -23.54
C THR A 162 -14.25 -9.49 -23.54
N GLU A 163 -14.93 -8.79 -22.63
CA GLU A 163 -14.94 -7.33 -22.61
C GLU A 163 -13.62 -6.77 -22.03
N VAL A 164 -12.96 -5.89 -22.78
CA VAL A 164 -11.82 -5.12 -22.28
C VAL A 164 -12.32 -3.88 -21.55
N ARG A 165 -12.23 -3.92 -20.22
CA ARG A 165 -12.47 -2.76 -19.35
C ARG A 165 -11.14 -2.20 -18.87
N VAL A 166 -11.05 -0.88 -18.74
CA VAL A 166 -9.82 -0.18 -18.33
C VAL A 166 -10.11 0.83 -17.22
N PRO A 167 -9.19 1.06 -16.28
CA PRO A 167 -9.48 1.85 -15.09
C PRO A 167 -9.83 3.31 -15.44
N TRP A 168 -9.35 3.83 -16.57
CA TRP A 168 -9.60 5.19 -17.01
C TRP A 168 -10.94 5.42 -17.70
N SER A 169 -11.65 4.39 -18.17
CA SER A 169 -12.98 4.54 -18.79
C SER A 169 -14.13 4.12 -17.89
N LEU A 170 -13.85 3.41 -16.78
CA LEU A 170 -14.90 2.91 -15.88
C LEU A 170 -15.78 4.02 -15.28
N PRO A 171 -17.12 3.94 -15.40
CA PRO A 171 -18.00 4.97 -14.87
C PRO A 171 -17.85 5.10 -13.35
N ARG A 172 -17.94 6.32 -12.82
CA ARG A 172 -18.00 6.54 -11.38
C ARG A 172 -19.25 5.86 -10.81
N ARG A 173 -19.07 5.01 -9.79
CA ARG A 173 -20.19 4.54 -8.97
C ARG A 173 -20.82 5.77 -8.31
N LYS A 174 -22.10 6.05 -8.59
CA LYS A 174 -22.83 7.15 -7.94
C LYS A 174 -22.75 6.95 -6.42
N ARG A 175 -22.15 7.90 -5.70
CA ARG A 175 -22.30 7.97 -4.24
C ARG A 175 -23.68 8.58 -3.97
N GLU A 176 -24.47 7.97 -3.09
CA GLU A 176 -25.55 8.71 -2.44
C GLU A 176 -24.90 9.86 -1.65
N HIS A 177 -25.07 11.08 -2.14
CA HIS A 177 -24.61 12.27 -1.44
C HIS A 177 -25.49 12.50 -0.23
N GLN A 178 -24.98 12.23 0.97
CA GLN A 178 -25.38 13.05 2.12
C GLN A 178 -24.71 14.42 1.93
N SER A 179 -25.51 15.44 1.64
CA SER A 179 -25.05 16.81 1.44
C SER A 179 -24.55 17.40 2.76
N SER A 180 -23.24 17.30 3.02
CA SER A 180 -22.61 18.24 3.94
C SER A 180 -22.12 19.43 3.13
N SER A 181 -22.79 20.58 3.36
CA SER A 181 -22.38 21.88 2.86
C SER A 181 -20.88 22.10 3.07
N VAL A 182 -20.17 22.57 2.03
CA VAL A 182 -18.75 22.93 2.06
C VAL A 182 -18.42 23.89 3.21
N LEU A 183 -19.40 24.71 3.65
CA LEU A 183 -19.28 25.56 4.84
C LEU A 183 -19.14 24.79 6.15
N LYS A 184 -19.76 23.60 6.29
CA LYS A 184 -19.59 22.74 7.47
C LYS A 184 -18.18 22.17 7.56
N THR A 185 -17.56 21.81 6.42
CA THR A 185 -16.20 21.24 6.41
C THR A 185 -15.15 22.27 6.87
N VAL A 186 -15.34 23.55 6.54
CA VAL A 186 -14.46 24.63 7.00
C VAL A 186 -14.66 24.93 8.49
N THR A 187 -15.90 24.92 9.01
CA THR A 187 -16.14 25.06 10.46
C THR A 187 -15.68 23.84 11.25
N ASP A 188 -15.76 22.63 10.67
CA ASP A 188 -15.30 21.40 11.30
C ASP A 188 -13.77 21.32 11.35
N THR A 189 -13.06 21.93 10.39
CA THR A 189 -11.59 22.02 10.40
C THR A 189 -11.09 22.99 11.49
N VAL A 190 -11.85 24.06 11.77
CA VAL A 190 -11.56 24.97 12.91
C VAL A 190 -11.99 24.35 14.25
N GLY A 191 -13.10 23.60 14.28
CA GLY A 191 -13.58 22.88 15.46
C GLY A 191 -12.73 21.65 15.84
N SER A 192 -12.07 21.01 14.88
CA SER A 192 -11.20 19.84 15.13
C SER A 192 -9.86 20.21 15.78
N VAL A 193 -9.41 21.47 15.65
CA VAL A 193 -8.30 21.99 16.47
C VAL A 193 -8.73 22.17 17.94
N ALA A 194 -10.00 22.52 18.20
CA ALA A 194 -10.54 22.56 19.58
C ALA A 194 -10.68 21.15 20.21
N GLY A 195 -10.82 20.10 19.40
CA GLY A 195 -10.79 18.70 19.83
C GLY A 195 -9.40 18.20 20.28
N LEU A 196 -8.34 18.88 19.84
CA LEU A 196 -6.95 18.68 20.28
C LEU A 196 -6.61 19.48 21.55
N ALA A 197 -7.61 19.76 22.40
CA ALA A 197 -7.37 20.33 23.72
C ALA A 197 -6.32 19.48 24.48
N PRO A 198 -5.40 20.09 25.24
CA PRO A 198 -4.37 19.36 25.99
C PRO A 198 -4.93 18.23 26.88
N SER A 199 -6.17 18.36 27.34
CA SER A 199 -6.90 17.34 28.10
C SER A 199 -7.23 16.09 27.28
N THR A 200 -7.61 16.20 26.01
CA THR A 200 -7.89 15.06 25.12
C THR A 200 -6.61 14.29 24.79
N VAL A 201 -5.51 15.01 24.53
CA VAL A 201 -4.19 14.41 24.32
C VAL A 201 -3.71 13.69 25.58
N LYS A 202 -3.94 14.29 26.76
CA LYS A 202 -3.62 13.67 28.05
C LYS A 202 -4.44 12.41 28.30
N LEU A 203 -5.74 12.42 27.99
CA LEU A 203 -6.63 11.25 28.11
C LEU A 203 -6.23 10.13 27.16
N ALA A 204 -5.96 10.43 25.88
CA ALA A 204 -5.48 9.45 24.92
C ALA A 204 -4.12 8.87 25.34
N ARG A 205 -3.20 9.71 25.83
CA ARG A 205 -1.91 9.26 26.36
C ARG A 205 -2.06 8.38 27.61
N SER A 206 -2.94 8.75 28.54
CA SER A 206 -3.25 7.94 29.72
C SER A 206 -3.86 6.60 29.33
N ALA A 207 -4.81 6.56 28.39
CA ALA A 207 -5.40 5.32 27.89
C ALA A 207 -4.37 4.42 27.20
N LEU A 208 -3.43 4.99 26.43
CA LEU A 208 -2.32 4.24 25.85
C LEU A 208 -1.38 3.69 26.93
N LEU A 209 -1.04 4.47 27.94
CA LEU A 209 -0.17 4.05 29.04
C LEU A 209 -0.82 2.99 29.93
N GLU A 210 -2.11 3.13 30.26
CA GLU A 210 -2.88 2.17 31.07
C GLU A 210 -3.02 0.81 30.37
N GLN A 211 -3.16 0.80 29.04
CA GLN A 211 -3.23 -0.43 28.23
C GLN A 211 -1.85 -0.94 27.77
N GLN A 212 -0.75 -0.37 28.30
CA GLN A 212 0.64 -0.70 27.91
C GLN A 212 0.88 -0.68 26.39
N LEU A 213 0.17 0.20 25.67
CA LEU A 213 0.27 0.29 24.22
C LEU A 213 1.59 0.90 23.77
N THR A 214 2.01 0.51 22.57
CA THR A 214 3.21 1.05 21.94
C THR A 214 2.99 2.52 21.58
N LEU A 215 3.81 3.39 22.18
CA LEU A 215 3.79 4.83 21.91
C LEU A 215 4.64 5.18 20.68
N PRO A 216 4.28 6.23 19.92
CA PRO A 216 5.16 6.77 18.89
C PRO A 216 6.49 7.20 19.50
N PHE A 217 7.58 7.07 18.73
CA PHE A 217 8.97 7.35 19.13
C PHE A 217 9.61 6.35 20.09
N ALA A 218 8.94 5.23 20.38
CA ALA A 218 9.53 4.12 21.13
C ALA A 218 10.27 3.09 20.24
N ALA A 219 10.19 3.24 18.91
CA ALA A 219 10.80 2.32 17.97
C ALA A 219 12.33 2.47 17.93
N PRO A 220 13.10 1.37 17.84
CA PRO A 220 14.55 1.44 17.73
C PRO A 220 14.98 2.08 16.41
N LYS A 221 16.14 2.75 16.38
CA LYS A 221 16.77 3.15 15.12
C LYS A 221 17.33 1.93 14.43
N THR A 222 16.99 1.76 13.14
CA THR A 222 17.48 0.65 12.32
C THR A 222 17.87 1.13 10.93
N MET A 223 18.41 0.23 10.10
CA MET A 223 18.68 0.49 8.69
C MET A 223 17.42 0.86 7.88
N PHE A 224 16.21 0.59 8.39
CA PHE A 224 14.97 1.03 7.76
C PHE A 224 14.65 2.51 7.99
N ASN A 225 15.26 3.14 9.00
CA ASN A 225 14.89 4.48 9.45
C ASN A 225 15.97 5.52 9.12
N VAL A 226 16.41 5.50 7.86
CA VAL A 226 17.48 6.35 7.33
C VAL A 226 16.97 7.22 6.19
N LYS A 227 17.81 8.17 5.76
CA LYS A 227 17.57 8.87 4.49
C LYS A 227 17.70 7.92 3.30
N ILE A 228 16.81 8.04 2.33
CA ILE A 228 16.76 7.17 1.16
C ILE A 228 17.16 7.89 -0.13
N GLY A 229 17.46 7.11 -1.17
CA GLY A 229 17.57 7.60 -2.54
C GLY A 229 16.33 7.22 -3.36
N GLY A 230 16.22 7.74 -4.58
CA GLY A 230 15.06 7.51 -5.46
C GLY A 230 14.99 6.11 -6.11
N ALA A 231 16.08 5.34 -6.09
CA ALA A 231 16.09 3.99 -6.64
C ALA A 231 15.30 3.02 -5.75
N ARG A 232 14.39 2.26 -6.35
CA ARG A 232 13.58 1.25 -5.67
C ARG A 232 14.05 -0.16 -6.01
N ARG A 233 13.79 -1.08 -5.09
CA ARG A 233 13.79 -2.51 -5.30
C ARG A 233 12.38 -3.00 -4.94
N VAL A 234 11.81 -3.81 -5.82
CA VAL A 234 10.53 -4.47 -5.64
C VAL A 234 10.77 -5.96 -5.51
N ALA A 235 10.08 -6.57 -4.56
CA ALA A 235 9.99 -8.02 -4.42
C ALA A 235 8.52 -8.37 -4.22
N ALA A 236 8.04 -9.43 -4.89
CA ALA A 236 6.65 -9.83 -4.76
C ALA A 236 6.51 -11.35 -4.86
N GLN A 237 5.57 -11.90 -4.09
CA GLN A 237 5.28 -13.33 -4.10
C GLN A 237 3.91 -13.62 -3.48
N SER A 238 3.31 -14.72 -3.92
CA SER A 238 2.03 -15.23 -3.45
C SER A 238 2.23 -16.43 -2.54
N TRP A 239 1.38 -16.54 -1.51
CA TRP A 239 1.29 -17.73 -0.67
C TRP A 239 -0.17 -18.17 -0.53
N PRO A 240 -0.45 -19.49 -0.43
CA PRO A 240 -1.81 -19.95 -0.17
C PRO A 240 -2.37 -19.37 1.12
N LEU A 241 -3.52 -18.70 1.05
CA LEU A 241 -4.24 -18.12 2.18
C LEU A 241 -4.58 -19.20 3.22
N GLU A 242 -4.85 -20.42 2.77
CA GLU A 242 -5.15 -21.56 3.63
C GLU A 242 -4.07 -21.80 4.69
N ARG A 243 -2.77 -21.66 4.35
CA ARG A 243 -1.66 -21.85 5.30
C ARG A 243 -1.78 -20.92 6.50
N PHE A 244 -2.07 -19.64 6.24
CA PHE A 244 -2.27 -18.64 7.31
C PHE A 244 -3.55 -18.93 8.11
N GLN A 245 -4.61 -19.38 7.45
CA GLN A 245 -5.86 -19.73 8.12
C GLN A 245 -5.71 -20.96 9.03
N ARG A 246 -4.90 -21.96 8.65
CA ARG A 246 -4.61 -23.13 9.52
C ARG A 246 -3.93 -22.70 10.81
N ILE A 247 -2.88 -21.88 10.72
CA ILE A 247 -2.18 -21.33 11.89
C ILE A 247 -3.15 -20.50 12.75
N SER A 248 -3.93 -19.63 12.11
CA SER A 248 -4.93 -18.78 12.79
C SER A 248 -5.92 -19.63 13.61
N ARG A 249 -6.46 -20.71 13.05
CA ARG A 249 -7.35 -21.64 13.75
C ARG A 249 -6.65 -22.41 14.86
N ALA A 250 -5.45 -22.94 14.61
CA ALA A 250 -4.71 -23.75 15.56
C ALA A 250 -4.26 -22.94 16.80
N ALA A 251 -3.80 -21.71 16.58
CA ALA A 251 -3.25 -20.86 17.64
C ALA A 251 -4.28 -19.90 18.27
N GLY A 252 -5.49 -19.80 17.74
CA GLY A 252 -6.54 -18.93 18.29
C GLY A 252 -6.33 -17.43 18.04
N PHE A 253 -5.62 -17.06 16.96
CA PHE A 253 -5.36 -15.69 16.54
C PHE A 253 -6.01 -15.37 15.20
N THR A 254 -6.10 -14.09 14.80
CA THR A 254 -6.65 -13.73 13.49
C THR A 254 -5.60 -13.94 12.39
N VAL A 255 -6.04 -14.10 11.13
CA VAL A 255 -5.13 -14.20 9.97
C VAL A 255 -4.18 -12.99 9.88
N ASN A 256 -4.65 -11.78 10.23
CA ASN A 256 -3.79 -10.60 10.26
C ASN A 256 -2.68 -10.68 11.32
N ASP A 257 -2.96 -11.27 12.48
CA ASP A 257 -1.95 -11.46 13.54
C ASP A 257 -0.89 -12.47 13.06
N VAL A 258 -1.30 -13.54 12.38
CA VAL A 258 -0.39 -14.51 11.75
C VAL A 258 0.47 -13.84 10.69
N VAL A 259 -0.13 -13.07 9.78
CA VAL A 259 0.61 -12.34 8.73
C VAL A 259 1.64 -11.38 9.32
N LEU A 260 1.28 -10.60 10.34
CA LEU A 260 2.21 -9.70 11.04
C LEU A 260 3.35 -10.48 11.70
N THR A 261 3.06 -11.64 12.30
CA THR A 261 4.07 -12.50 12.91
C THR A 261 5.03 -13.10 11.89
N VAL A 262 4.52 -13.52 10.73
CA VAL A 262 5.34 -14.01 9.61
C VAL A 262 6.26 -12.90 9.11
N CYS A 263 5.73 -11.69 8.89
CA CYS A 263 6.54 -10.51 8.56
C CYS A 263 7.60 -10.22 9.62
N ALA A 264 7.24 -10.30 10.90
CA ALA A 264 8.16 -10.06 12.00
C ALA A 264 9.33 -11.06 12.02
N GLY A 265 9.07 -12.35 11.83
CA GLY A 265 10.13 -13.35 11.72
C GLY A 265 11.01 -13.14 10.50
N ALA A 266 10.43 -12.74 9.37
CA ALA A 266 11.20 -12.43 8.17
C ALA A 266 12.11 -11.21 8.36
N LEU A 267 11.59 -10.16 9.00
CA LEU A 267 12.36 -8.95 9.34
C LEU A 267 13.47 -9.26 10.34
N ARG A 268 13.21 -10.09 11.35
CA ARG A 268 14.24 -10.56 12.29
C ARG A 268 15.36 -11.29 11.55
N ALA A 269 15.01 -12.28 10.72
CA ALA A 269 15.99 -13.07 9.97
C ALA A 269 16.80 -12.20 9.00
N TYR A 270 16.16 -11.26 8.30
CA TYR A 270 16.85 -10.33 7.41
C TYR A 270 17.79 -9.40 8.18
N LEU A 271 17.36 -8.81 9.30
CA LEU A 271 18.21 -7.93 10.09
C LEU A 271 19.38 -8.68 10.75
N LEU A 272 19.18 -9.94 11.16
CA LEU A 272 20.28 -10.80 11.62
C LEU A 272 21.28 -11.06 10.49
N GLU A 273 20.81 -11.36 9.27
CA GLU A 273 21.67 -11.54 8.10
C GLU A 273 22.48 -10.28 7.76
N GLN A 274 21.96 -9.09 8.08
CA GLN A 274 22.64 -7.81 7.87
C GLN A 274 23.46 -7.35 9.09
N ASP A 275 23.61 -8.17 10.14
CA ASP A 275 24.24 -7.78 11.42
C ASP A 275 23.66 -6.47 12.00
N ALA A 276 22.34 -6.27 11.84
CA ALA A 276 21.66 -5.00 12.07
C ALA A 276 20.40 -5.14 12.95
N LEU A 277 20.16 -6.30 13.57
CA LEU A 277 19.04 -6.50 14.48
C LEU A 277 19.23 -5.66 15.77
N PRO A 278 18.30 -4.75 16.11
CA PRO A 278 18.34 -4.03 17.37
C PRO A 278 18.02 -4.95 18.56
N GLY A 279 18.47 -4.57 19.77
CA GLY A 279 18.10 -5.26 21.00
C GLY A 279 16.65 -5.02 21.46
N GLN A 280 15.95 -4.05 20.88
CA GLN A 280 14.52 -3.79 21.12
C GLN A 280 13.69 -4.28 19.92
N PRO A 281 12.40 -4.64 20.10
CA PRO A 281 11.56 -5.07 18.98
C PRO A 281 11.31 -3.93 17.98
N LEU A 282 11.15 -4.32 16.71
CA LEU A 282 10.61 -3.44 15.69
C LEU A 282 9.13 -3.13 15.97
N ILE A 283 8.72 -1.91 15.63
CA ILE A 283 7.34 -1.45 15.67
C ILE A 283 6.84 -1.26 14.23
N ALA A 284 5.73 -1.90 13.87
CA ALA A 284 5.05 -1.68 12.61
C ALA A 284 3.89 -0.70 12.76
N MET A 285 3.74 0.21 11.80
CA MET A 285 2.50 0.92 11.58
C MET A 285 1.55 0.05 10.77
N VAL A 286 0.35 -0.20 11.30
CA VAL A 286 -0.66 -1.05 10.66
C VAL A 286 -1.94 -0.24 10.46
N PRO A 287 -2.36 0.02 9.21
CA PRO A 287 -3.66 0.61 8.94
C PRO A 287 -4.78 -0.36 9.35
N VAL A 288 -5.82 0.14 10.02
CA VAL A 288 -6.98 -0.64 10.46
C VAL A 288 -8.28 0.04 10.03
N SER A 289 -9.29 -0.76 9.69
CA SER A 289 -10.63 -0.22 9.42
C SER A 289 -11.25 0.32 10.71
N LEU A 290 -11.76 1.56 10.69
CA LEU A 290 -12.55 2.14 11.78
C LEU A 290 -14.07 1.99 11.58
N ARG A 291 -14.47 1.19 10.58
CA ARG A 291 -15.89 0.95 10.29
C ARG A 291 -16.50 0.05 11.35
N THR A 292 -17.72 0.38 11.76
CA THR A 292 -18.57 -0.53 12.53
C THR A 292 -19.15 -1.59 11.60
N GLU A 293 -19.55 -2.76 12.13
CA GLU A 293 -20.08 -3.88 11.33
C GLU A 293 -21.28 -3.47 10.44
N HIS A 294 -22.10 -2.53 10.90
CA HIS A 294 -23.26 -2.01 10.16
C HIS A 294 -22.92 -1.04 9.00
N GLU A 295 -21.65 -0.65 8.84
CA GLU A 295 -21.20 0.33 7.83
C GLU A 295 -20.23 -0.29 6.80
N ALA A 296 -20.05 -1.61 6.80
CA ALA A 296 -19.12 -2.30 5.90
C ALA A 296 -19.38 -1.99 4.41
N ASP A 297 -20.65 -1.82 4.03
CA ASP A 297 -21.08 -1.55 2.65
C ASP A 297 -21.21 -0.06 2.30
N ALA A 298 -21.10 0.84 3.29
CA ALA A 298 -21.14 2.28 3.06
C ALA A 298 -19.77 2.78 2.52
N GLY A 299 -19.76 3.34 1.31
CA GLY A 299 -18.54 3.84 0.68
C GLY A 299 -17.89 5.02 1.44
N GLY A 300 -16.57 4.96 1.65
CA GLY A 300 -15.76 6.02 2.29
C GLY A 300 -14.45 5.48 2.91
N ASN A 301 -13.34 6.22 2.83
CA ASN A 301 -12.06 5.81 3.41
C ASN A 301 -12.00 6.18 4.90
N MET A 302 -12.45 5.26 5.76
CA MET A 302 -12.32 5.38 7.22
C MET A 302 -11.28 4.40 7.73
N VAL A 303 -10.01 4.80 7.62
CA VAL A 303 -8.86 3.99 8.00
C VAL A 303 -8.12 4.68 9.14
N GLY A 304 -8.01 4.00 10.27
CA GLY A 304 -7.20 4.39 11.42
C GLY A 304 -5.82 3.76 11.33
N THR A 305 -4.96 4.08 12.28
CA THR A 305 -3.60 3.55 12.34
C THR A 305 -3.28 3.11 13.75
N VAL A 306 -2.68 1.92 13.87
CA VAL A 306 -2.18 1.37 15.14
C VAL A 306 -0.69 1.07 15.03
N LEU A 307 -0.01 1.05 16.18
CA LEU A 307 1.39 0.66 16.27
C LEU A 307 1.49 -0.72 16.90
N CYS A 308 2.02 -1.67 16.14
CA CYS A 308 2.15 -3.07 16.53
C CYS A 308 3.59 -3.37 16.94
N ASN A 309 3.78 -3.89 18.15
CA ASN A 309 5.03 -4.50 18.56
C ASN A 309 5.19 -5.84 17.81
N LEU A 310 6.25 -5.95 17.00
CA LEU A 310 6.51 -7.14 16.19
C LEU A 310 7.22 -8.27 16.94
N GLY A 311 7.70 -8.04 18.17
CA GLY A 311 8.43 -9.07 18.94
C GLY A 311 9.68 -9.60 18.22
N THR A 312 10.35 -8.75 17.44
CA THR A 312 11.52 -9.17 16.65
C THR A 312 12.76 -9.43 17.48
N ASP A 313 12.75 -9.11 18.76
CA ASP A 313 13.75 -9.45 19.77
C ASP A 313 13.61 -10.90 20.28
N LEU A 314 12.40 -11.47 20.20
CA LEU A 314 12.10 -12.85 20.58
C LEU A 314 12.54 -13.84 19.50
N ASP A 315 13.16 -14.95 19.90
CA ASP A 315 13.57 -16.04 19.01
C ASP A 315 12.41 -16.96 18.64
N ASP A 316 11.61 -17.36 19.63
CA ASP A 316 10.51 -18.32 19.47
C ASP A 316 9.35 -17.73 18.65
N PRO A 317 8.96 -18.36 17.51
CA PRO A 317 7.79 -17.95 16.72
C PRO A 317 6.47 -17.89 17.51
N ALA A 318 6.26 -18.78 18.50
CA ALA A 318 5.04 -18.81 19.29
C ALA A 318 4.96 -17.62 20.27
N GLU A 319 6.06 -17.31 20.96
CA GLU A 319 6.14 -16.13 21.82
C GLU A 319 5.97 -14.84 21.01
N ARG A 320 6.53 -14.81 19.78
CA ARG A 320 6.34 -13.69 18.85
C ARG A 320 4.87 -13.55 18.43
N LEU A 321 4.19 -14.65 18.12
CA LEU A 321 2.76 -14.64 17.79
C LEU A 321 1.92 -14.09 18.94
N ASN A 322 2.19 -14.53 20.17
CA ASN A 322 1.51 -14.03 21.36
C ASN A 322 1.72 -12.52 21.53
N THR A 323 2.98 -12.06 21.44
CA THR A 323 3.33 -10.62 21.53
C THR A 323 2.59 -9.78 20.49
N VAL A 324 2.62 -10.21 19.23
CA VAL A 324 1.95 -9.53 18.11
C VAL A 324 0.44 -9.50 18.32
N GLY A 325 -0.15 -10.66 18.67
CA GLY A 325 -1.58 -10.81 18.87
C GLY A 325 -2.11 -9.98 20.05
N GLU A 326 -1.37 -9.94 21.17
CA GLU A 326 -1.70 -9.08 22.31
C GLU A 326 -1.59 -7.60 21.98
N SER A 327 -0.52 -7.19 21.28
CA SER A 327 -0.34 -5.81 20.81
C SER A 327 -1.50 -5.37 19.92
N MET A 328 -1.91 -6.20 18.96
CA MET A 328 -3.04 -5.90 18.07
C MET A 328 -4.38 -5.90 18.81
N ARG A 329 -4.60 -6.82 19.75
CA ARG A 329 -5.83 -6.88 20.56
C ARG A 329 -5.99 -5.65 21.45
N GLY A 330 -4.91 -5.23 22.13
CA GLY A 330 -4.90 -4.03 22.97
C GLY A 330 -5.21 -2.77 22.15
N ASN A 331 -4.56 -2.62 20.99
CA ASN A 331 -4.81 -1.50 20.08
C ASN A 331 -6.27 -1.48 19.59
N LYS A 332 -6.80 -2.62 19.12
CA LYS A 332 -8.20 -2.73 18.68
C LYS A 332 -9.18 -2.35 19.80
N LYS A 333 -8.91 -2.79 21.04
CA LYS A 333 -9.74 -2.45 22.21
C LYS A 333 -9.83 -0.94 22.42
N VAL A 334 -8.68 -0.25 22.49
CA VAL A 334 -8.65 1.22 22.65
C VAL A 334 -9.40 1.90 21.52
N PHE A 335 -9.17 1.51 20.27
CA PHE A 335 -9.85 2.11 19.13
C PHE A 335 -11.36 1.85 19.09
N SER A 336 -11.82 0.71 19.62
CA SER A 336 -13.25 0.38 19.71
C SER A 336 -13.99 1.15 20.82
N GLU A 337 -13.28 1.57 21.87
CA GLU A 337 -13.84 2.31 23.01
C GLU A 337 -13.85 3.83 22.75
N LEU A 338 -13.02 4.32 21.82
CA LEU A 338 -12.93 5.74 21.48
C LEU A 338 -14.04 6.19 20.52
N PRO A 339 -14.65 7.37 20.73
CA PRO A 339 -15.45 8.03 19.72
C PRO A 339 -14.64 8.25 18.42
N ARG A 340 -15.29 8.14 17.26
CA ARG A 340 -14.64 8.18 15.93
C ARG A 340 -13.66 9.33 15.73
N VAL A 341 -14.05 10.55 16.13
CA VAL A 341 -13.20 11.75 16.01
C VAL A 341 -11.91 11.60 16.84
N GLN A 342 -11.99 10.99 18.01
CA GLN A 342 -10.84 10.75 18.89
C GLN A 342 -9.94 9.64 18.33
N ALA A 343 -10.51 8.57 17.78
CA ALA A 343 -9.76 7.51 17.08
C ALA A 343 -8.98 8.06 15.86
N LEU A 344 -9.60 8.95 15.09
CA LEU A 344 -8.94 9.65 13.97
C LEU A 344 -7.85 10.60 14.46
N ALA A 345 -8.10 11.38 15.51
CA ALA A 345 -7.09 12.26 16.10
C ALA A 345 -5.88 11.49 16.65
N LEU A 346 -6.12 10.34 17.30
CA LEU A 346 -5.07 9.44 17.77
C LEU A 346 -4.26 8.88 16.60
N SER A 347 -4.92 8.42 15.54
CA SER A 347 -4.26 7.95 14.31
C SER A 347 -3.39 9.04 13.69
N ALA A 348 -3.91 10.26 13.60
CA ALA A 348 -3.16 11.41 13.08
C ALA A 348 -1.94 11.73 13.95
N MET A 349 -2.06 11.63 15.27
CA MET A 349 -0.94 11.82 16.21
C MET A 349 0.18 10.80 16.00
N MET A 350 -0.16 9.53 15.71
CA MET A 350 0.84 8.48 15.46
C MET A 350 1.63 8.71 14.16
N ILE A 351 1.00 9.32 13.14
CA ILE A 351 1.61 9.56 11.82
C ILE A 351 2.25 10.95 11.70
N ALA A 352 1.78 11.94 12.47
CA ALA A 352 2.23 13.34 12.39
C ALA A 352 3.77 13.52 12.38
N PRO A 353 4.56 12.74 13.15
CA PRO A 353 6.03 12.79 13.08
C PRO A 353 6.64 12.56 11.69
N LEU A 354 5.98 11.80 10.81
CA LEU A 354 6.46 11.59 9.44
C LEU A 354 6.50 12.91 8.64
N GLY A 355 5.61 13.86 8.92
CA GLY A 355 5.63 15.19 8.30
C GLY A 355 6.90 16.00 8.66
N LEU A 356 7.57 15.66 9.76
CA LEU A 356 8.82 16.29 10.18
C LEU A 356 10.06 15.67 9.52
N ALA A 357 9.93 14.59 8.75
CA ALA A 357 11.06 13.95 8.09
C ALA A 357 11.78 14.88 7.09
N ALA A 358 11.08 15.86 6.52
CA ALA A 358 11.64 16.89 5.66
C ALA A 358 12.54 17.90 6.41
N VAL A 359 12.42 18.01 7.74
CA VAL A 359 13.25 18.92 8.55
C VAL A 359 14.69 18.40 8.58
N PRO A 360 15.69 19.22 8.16
CA PRO A 360 17.08 18.79 8.13
C PRO A 360 17.56 18.23 9.47
N GLY A 361 18.12 17.01 9.43
CA GLY A 361 18.66 16.34 10.62
C GLY A 361 17.65 15.60 11.49
N PHE A 362 16.34 15.80 11.30
CA PHE A 362 15.30 15.19 12.13
C PHE A 362 15.40 13.66 12.14
N VAL A 363 15.33 13.03 10.96
CA VAL A 363 15.42 11.56 10.79
C VAL A 363 16.66 10.96 11.46
N ARG A 364 17.79 11.69 11.45
CA ARG A 364 19.04 11.22 12.08
C ARG A 364 19.03 11.39 13.60
N ALA A 365 18.46 12.49 14.10
CA ALA A 365 18.53 12.86 15.50
C ALA A 365 17.45 12.17 16.34
N THR A 366 16.24 12.01 15.84
CA THR A 366 15.09 11.50 16.62
C THR A 366 14.90 9.99 16.47
N ALA A 367 14.30 9.34 17.47
CA ALA A 367 13.81 7.98 17.29
C ALA A 367 12.71 7.97 16.21
N PRO A 368 12.57 6.90 15.41
CA PRO A 368 11.47 6.81 14.46
C PRO A 368 10.12 6.63 15.19
N PRO A 369 9.00 7.13 14.64
CA PRO A 369 7.66 6.85 15.20
C PRO A 369 7.32 5.34 15.15
N PHE A 370 7.79 4.66 14.12
CA PHE A 370 7.71 3.22 13.86
C PHE A 370 8.77 2.84 12.81
N ASN A 371 9.11 1.55 12.70
CA ASN A 371 10.19 1.10 11.83
C ASN A 371 9.79 0.97 10.36
N LEU A 372 8.57 0.49 10.11
CA LEU A 372 8.03 0.26 8.77
C LEU A 372 6.50 0.24 8.79
N VAL A 373 5.90 0.27 7.60
CA VAL A 373 4.47 0.07 7.40
C VAL A 373 4.21 -1.37 6.92
N ILE A 374 3.23 -2.03 7.53
CA ILE A 374 2.67 -3.29 7.04
C ILE A 374 1.17 -3.09 6.82
N SER A 375 0.73 -3.19 5.57
CA SER A 375 -0.66 -2.94 5.19
C SER A 375 -1.29 -4.15 4.53
N ASN A 376 -2.50 -4.50 4.97
CA ASN A 376 -3.36 -5.49 4.31
C ASN A 376 -4.54 -4.77 3.65
N VAL A 377 -4.58 -4.80 2.32
CA VAL A 377 -5.65 -4.20 1.52
C VAL A 377 -6.65 -5.29 1.12
N PRO A 378 -7.96 -5.08 1.30
CA PRO A 378 -8.96 -6.05 0.85
C PRO A 378 -8.86 -6.30 -0.65
N GLY A 379 -8.72 -7.58 -1.03
CA GLY A 379 -8.75 -8.05 -2.42
C GLY A 379 -9.90 -9.03 -2.68
N PRO A 380 -10.03 -9.57 -3.91
CA PRO A 380 -11.13 -10.46 -4.27
C PRO A 380 -11.01 -11.81 -3.57
N ARG A 381 -12.17 -12.42 -3.29
CA ARG A 381 -12.28 -13.78 -2.75
C ARG A 381 -12.51 -14.83 -3.83
N ASN A 382 -13.03 -14.42 -4.97
CA ASN A 382 -13.25 -15.27 -6.14
C ASN A 382 -12.15 -15.02 -7.18
N PRO A 383 -11.79 -16.02 -8.00
CA PRO A 383 -10.93 -15.80 -9.17
C PRO A 383 -11.51 -14.71 -10.07
N LEU A 384 -10.63 -13.85 -10.59
CA LEU A 384 -10.99 -12.76 -11.50
C LEU A 384 -10.28 -12.93 -12.85
N TYR A 385 -10.91 -12.41 -13.90
CA TYR A 385 -10.47 -12.51 -15.28
C TYR A 385 -10.51 -11.15 -15.98
N TRP A 386 -9.62 -10.95 -16.96
CA TRP A 386 -9.63 -9.80 -17.85
C TRP A 386 -9.58 -10.27 -19.30
N LYS A 387 -10.66 -10.09 -20.06
CA LYS A 387 -10.77 -10.63 -21.42
C LYS A 387 -10.42 -12.13 -21.46
N GLY A 388 -10.99 -12.89 -20.54
CA GLY A 388 -10.70 -14.32 -20.29
C GLY A 388 -9.32 -14.66 -19.70
N ALA A 389 -8.39 -13.71 -19.56
CA ALA A 389 -7.10 -13.96 -18.92
C ALA A 389 -7.25 -13.99 -17.39
N ARG A 390 -6.84 -15.09 -16.74
CA ARG A 390 -6.98 -15.28 -15.29
C ARG A 390 -5.98 -14.41 -14.54
N LEU A 391 -6.44 -13.63 -13.55
CA LEU A 391 -5.59 -12.90 -12.62
C LEU A 391 -4.91 -13.91 -11.67
N ASP A 392 -3.63 -14.16 -11.91
CA ASP A 392 -2.83 -15.12 -11.14
C ASP A 392 -2.13 -14.47 -9.94
N GLY A 393 -1.78 -13.18 -10.03
CA GLY A 393 -1.21 -12.42 -8.93
C GLY A 393 -1.54 -10.93 -8.98
N ASN A 394 -1.69 -10.31 -7.83
CA ASN A 394 -2.04 -8.90 -7.65
C ASN A 394 -1.23 -8.29 -6.50
N TYR A 395 -0.07 -7.73 -6.83
CA TYR A 395 0.91 -7.25 -5.87
C TYR A 395 0.85 -5.73 -5.71
N PRO A 396 0.31 -5.21 -4.59
CA PRO A 396 0.29 -3.77 -4.33
C PRO A 396 1.69 -3.25 -3.98
N LEU A 397 2.07 -2.13 -4.59
CA LEU A 397 3.38 -1.49 -4.42
C LEU A 397 3.19 -0.10 -3.82
N SER A 398 3.65 0.06 -2.58
CA SER A 398 3.47 1.27 -1.79
C SER A 398 4.72 2.15 -1.77
N ILE A 399 4.64 3.27 -1.05
CA ILE A 399 5.66 4.32 -1.05
C ILE A 399 6.73 4.03 0.02
N ALA A 400 7.99 4.26 -0.33
CA ALA A 400 9.11 4.37 0.61
C ALA A 400 9.49 5.84 0.80
N LEU A 401 9.69 6.25 2.05
CA LEU A 401 9.96 7.63 2.46
C LEU A 401 11.24 7.72 3.30
N ASP A 402 11.76 8.93 3.49
CA ASP A 402 12.81 9.18 4.47
C ASP A 402 12.36 8.71 5.86
N GLY A 403 13.21 7.93 6.52
CA GLY A 403 12.88 7.29 7.79
C GLY A 403 11.96 6.06 7.67
N GLN A 404 11.51 5.69 6.47
CA GLN A 404 10.66 4.52 6.18
C GLN A 404 11.14 3.86 4.87
N ALA A 405 12.34 3.27 4.91
CA ALA A 405 13.04 2.78 3.73
C ALA A 405 12.45 1.50 3.13
N MET A 406 11.49 0.87 3.80
CA MET A 406 10.80 -0.33 3.35
C MET A 406 9.31 -0.26 3.70
N ASN A 407 8.48 -0.83 2.83
CA ASN A 407 7.06 -1.02 3.01
C ASN A 407 6.67 -2.46 2.61
N ILE A 408 5.79 -3.09 3.39
CA ILE A 408 5.16 -4.37 3.04
C ILE A 408 3.67 -4.11 2.87
N THR A 409 3.15 -4.35 1.67
CA THR A 409 1.72 -4.27 1.39
C THR A 409 1.27 -5.61 0.83
N LEU A 410 0.10 -6.07 1.23
CA LEU A 410 -0.46 -7.31 0.72
C LEU A 410 -1.93 -7.17 0.39
N ALA A 411 -2.41 -8.03 -0.49
CA ALA A 411 -3.81 -8.14 -0.87
C ALA A 411 -4.21 -9.61 -1.01
N ASN A 412 -5.47 -9.91 -0.76
CA ASN A 412 -6.02 -11.22 -1.13
C ASN A 412 -6.14 -11.31 -2.66
N ASN A 413 -5.94 -12.50 -3.20
CA ASN A 413 -6.27 -12.84 -4.58
C ASN A 413 -6.83 -14.26 -4.61
N ALA A 414 -8.16 -14.38 -4.57
CA ALA A 414 -8.85 -15.66 -4.41
C ALA A 414 -8.30 -16.46 -3.22
N ASP A 415 -7.67 -17.60 -3.49
CA ASP A 415 -7.10 -18.50 -2.49
C ASP A 415 -5.68 -18.14 -2.05
N ASN A 416 -5.12 -17.01 -2.52
CA ASN A 416 -3.78 -16.55 -2.23
C ASN A 416 -3.75 -15.24 -1.44
N LEU A 417 -2.65 -15.05 -0.70
CA LEU A 417 -2.20 -13.75 -0.19
C LEU A 417 -0.99 -13.31 -0.99
N ASP A 418 -1.12 -12.16 -1.65
CA ASP A 418 -0.12 -11.59 -2.53
C ASP A 418 0.63 -10.47 -1.81
N PHE A 419 1.92 -10.68 -1.58
CA PHE A 419 2.78 -9.71 -0.91
C PHE A 419 3.56 -8.89 -1.94
N GLY A 420 3.49 -7.57 -1.82
CA GLY A 420 4.35 -6.60 -2.51
C GLY A 420 5.24 -5.87 -1.50
N LEU A 421 6.55 -5.98 -1.70
CA LEU A 421 7.57 -5.35 -0.89
C LEU A 421 8.25 -4.27 -1.72
N VAL A 422 8.28 -3.04 -1.21
CA VAL A 422 8.99 -1.92 -1.82
C VAL A 422 10.05 -1.43 -0.85
N GLY A 423 11.29 -1.37 -1.31
CA GLY A 423 12.41 -0.86 -0.51
C GLY A 423 13.30 0.11 -1.28
N CYS A 424 13.97 1.00 -0.57
CA CYS A 424 15.07 1.77 -1.13
C CYS A 424 16.21 0.82 -1.50
N ARG A 425 16.61 0.79 -2.78
CA ARG A 425 17.58 -0.18 -3.31
C ARG A 425 18.93 -0.15 -2.57
N ARG A 426 19.34 1.01 -2.07
CA ARG A 426 20.59 1.19 -1.33
C ARG A 426 20.46 0.86 0.15
N SER A 427 19.38 1.31 0.79
CA SER A 427 19.21 1.17 2.24
C SER A 427 18.70 -0.21 2.66
N VAL A 428 18.08 -0.94 1.73
CA VAL A 428 17.58 -2.31 1.94
C VAL A 428 18.22 -3.23 0.90
N PRO A 429 19.51 -3.55 1.05
CA PRO A 429 20.24 -4.34 0.08
C PRO A 429 19.65 -5.75 -0.03
N HIS A 430 19.61 -6.29 -1.25
CA HIS A 430 19.08 -7.63 -1.51
C HIS A 430 17.64 -7.88 -1.01
N LEU A 431 16.76 -6.86 -1.02
CA LEU A 431 15.36 -6.94 -0.56
C LEU A 431 14.64 -8.25 -0.94
N GLN A 432 14.89 -8.80 -2.14
CA GLN A 432 14.28 -10.06 -2.57
C GLN A 432 14.51 -11.25 -1.62
N ARG A 433 15.56 -11.24 -0.79
CA ARG A 433 15.80 -12.26 0.23
C ARG A 433 14.71 -12.30 1.30
N MET A 434 14.01 -11.19 1.51
CA MET A 434 12.83 -11.14 2.38
C MET A 434 11.76 -12.16 1.97
N LEU A 435 11.64 -12.50 0.68
CA LEU A 435 10.66 -13.50 0.23
C LEU A 435 10.99 -14.90 0.76
N SER A 436 12.27 -15.28 0.78
CA SER A 436 12.71 -16.53 1.40
C SER A 436 12.51 -16.50 2.92
N HIS A 437 12.86 -15.39 3.56
CA HIS A 437 12.66 -15.22 5.01
C HIS A 437 11.17 -15.22 5.41
N LEU A 438 10.27 -14.74 4.55
CA LEU A 438 8.81 -14.85 4.75
C LEU A 438 8.34 -16.31 4.68
N GLU A 439 8.83 -17.08 3.71
CA GLU A 439 8.51 -18.51 3.61
C GLU A 439 9.05 -19.31 4.79
N ASP A 440 10.28 -19.04 5.22
CA ASP A 440 10.89 -19.73 6.37
C ASP A 440 10.19 -19.37 7.68
N SER A 441 9.82 -18.11 7.84
CA SER A 441 9.04 -17.62 8.99
C SER A 441 7.64 -18.24 9.03
N LEU A 442 6.97 -18.39 7.89
CA LEU A 442 5.68 -19.06 7.78
C LEU A 442 5.80 -20.53 8.20
N LYS A 443 6.80 -21.27 7.67
CA LYS A 443 7.06 -22.67 8.05
C LYS A 443 7.35 -22.84 9.54
N ALA A 444 8.19 -21.97 10.11
CA ALA A 444 8.51 -22.01 11.52
C ALA A 444 7.27 -21.82 12.39
N LEU A 445 6.34 -20.95 11.95
CA LEU A 445 5.09 -20.71 12.64
C LEU A 445 4.06 -21.84 12.44
N GLU A 446 4.03 -22.50 11.28
CA GLU A 446 3.26 -23.74 11.05
C GLU A 446 3.68 -24.83 12.05
N VAL A 447 5.00 -25.03 12.22
CA VAL A 447 5.54 -25.98 13.20
C VAL A 447 5.18 -25.59 14.63
N ALA A 448 5.37 -24.32 15.00
CA ALA A 448 5.09 -23.84 16.36
C ALA A 448 3.59 -23.92 16.72
N ALA A 449 2.69 -23.73 15.75
CA ALA A 449 1.25 -23.82 15.95
C ALA A 449 0.69 -25.24 15.79
N GLY A 450 1.49 -26.20 15.29
CA GLY A 450 1.04 -27.55 14.96
C GLY A 450 0.00 -27.57 13.82
N ALA A 451 0.20 -26.75 12.79
CA ALA A 451 -0.79 -26.41 11.76
C ALA A 451 -0.42 -26.79 10.32
#